data_AF-A0A430GZI0-F1
#
_entry.id   AF-A0A430GZI0-F1
#
_cell.length_a   1.000
_cell.length_b   1.000
_cell.length_c   1.000
_cell.angle_alpha   90.00
_cell.angle_beta   90.00
_cell.angle_gamma   90.00
#
_symmetry.space_group_name_H-M   'P 1'
#
loop_
_entity.id
_entity.type
_entity.pdbx_description
1 polymer ?
#
loop_
_entity_poly.entity_id
_entity_poly.type
_entity_poly.pdbx_seq_one_letter_code
_entity_poly.pdbx_strand_id
1 'polypeptide(L)'
;MKKTNILTITAVLGAVAAALPAQAADKRYPTAYVQEIEVTRPSQRNIAWENKDFLNCDDVVLTEEDVRYALRYMRRVSWKGYDPEKVGATGCEGEALVTFKNGRVLVMGIEPDGRIGTAEYDAKMRVVAGSTSFYECGPCRDRKMALLKDALNRADERRLRKLVEEGQLSASEAEFRLKRMRADRDKP
;
A
#
# COMPACT_ATOMS: atom_id res chain seq x y z
N MET A 1 25.68 31.64 -57.52
CA MET A 1 26.79 31.09 -56.70
C MET A 1 26.94 32.03 -55.50
N LYS A 2 26.75 31.65 -54.24
CA LYS A 2 27.34 30.53 -53.47
C LYS A 2 26.31 29.87 -52.53
N LYS A 3 26.51 28.56 -52.34
CA LYS A 3 25.86 27.66 -51.39
C LYS A 3 26.58 27.69 -50.03
N THR A 4 25.84 27.51 -48.94
CA THR A 4 26.29 26.98 -47.64
C THR A 4 25.03 26.56 -46.87
N ASN A 5 24.61 25.29 -46.93
CA ASN A 5 24.85 24.18 -45.98
C ASN A 5 24.52 24.54 -44.51
N ILE A 6 23.36 24.10 -44.00
CA ILE A 6 23.13 22.92 -43.15
C ILE A 6 23.94 22.95 -41.85
N LEU A 7 23.25 23.08 -40.70
CA LEU A 7 23.47 22.25 -39.50
C LEU A 7 22.37 22.55 -38.45
N THR A 8 21.44 21.60 -38.38
CA THR A 8 20.83 21.02 -37.16
C THR A 8 21.13 21.73 -35.83
N ILE A 9 20.08 22.29 -35.21
CA ILE A 9 20.08 22.52 -33.76
C ILE A 9 19.09 21.53 -33.15
N THR A 10 19.70 20.55 -32.49
CA THR A 10 19.13 19.41 -31.80
C THR A 10 18.16 19.87 -30.70
N ALA A 11 16.94 19.31 -30.71
CA ALA A 11 16.02 19.42 -29.59
C ALA A 11 16.63 18.69 -28.39
N VAL A 12 17.09 19.44 -27.38
CA VAL A 12 17.45 18.88 -26.08
C VAL A 12 16.13 18.64 -25.33
N LEU A 13 15.59 17.43 -25.46
CA LEU A 13 14.68 16.85 -24.48
C LEU A 13 15.48 16.67 -23.19
N GLY A 14 15.51 17.72 -22.38
CA GLY A 14 15.93 17.61 -20.99
C GLY A 14 14.90 16.75 -20.28
N ALA A 15 15.21 15.46 -20.11
CA ALA A 15 14.52 14.61 -19.16
C ALA A 15 14.64 15.28 -17.80
N VAL A 16 13.55 15.93 -17.35
CA VAL A 16 13.38 16.28 -15.96
C VAL A 16 13.22 14.95 -15.24
N ALA A 17 14.35 14.34 -14.88
CA ALA A 17 14.37 13.40 -13.78
C ALA A 17 13.89 14.23 -12.59
N ALA A 18 12.60 14.16 -12.30
CA ALA A 18 12.03 14.71 -11.09
C ALA A 18 12.84 14.06 -9.97
N ALA A 19 13.77 14.84 -9.40
CA ALA A 19 14.44 14.48 -8.17
C ALA A 19 13.35 14.47 -7.11
N LEU A 20 12.67 13.33 -7.00
CA LEU A 20 11.73 13.05 -5.93
C LEU A 20 12.49 13.32 -4.64
N PRO A 21 11.99 14.19 -3.75
CA PRO A 21 12.75 14.56 -2.58
C PRO A 21 13.07 13.27 -1.83
N ALA A 22 14.36 12.97 -1.69
CA ALA A 22 14.86 11.86 -0.89
C ALA A 22 14.59 12.08 0.62
N GLN A 23 13.85 13.12 0.99
CA GLN A 23 13.42 13.41 2.33
C GLN A 23 12.11 12.68 2.61
N ALA A 24 12.04 12.01 3.76
CA ALA A 24 10.78 11.49 4.24
C ALA A 24 9.74 12.62 4.31
N ALA A 25 8.51 12.33 3.89
CA ALA A 25 7.42 13.29 3.94
C ALA A 25 7.12 13.77 5.38
N ASP A 26 7.44 12.96 6.38
CA ASP A 26 7.54 13.38 7.78
C ASP A 26 8.99 13.41 8.25
N LYS A 27 9.47 14.61 8.64
CA LYS A 27 10.85 14.84 9.10
C LYS A 27 11.25 14.04 10.33
N ARG A 28 10.28 13.48 11.09
CA ARG A 28 10.56 12.63 12.25
C ARG A 28 11.14 11.26 11.87
N TYR A 29 10.95 10.82 10.63
CA TYR A 29 11.34 9.49 10.16
C TYR A 29 12.15 9.55 8.86
N PRO A 30 13.33 10.21 8.86
CA PRO A 30 14.12 10.35 7.65
C PRO A 30 14.57 8.98 7.13
N THR A 31 14.27 8.70 5.86
CA THR A 31 14.63 7.44 5.18
C THR A 31 16.13 7.15 5.20
N ALA A 32 16.98 8.19 5.17
CA ALA A 32 18.44 8.08 5.26
C ALA A 32 18.96 7.59 6.63
N TYR A 33 18.12 7.66 7.67
CA TYR A 33 18.42 7.22 9.03
C TYR A 33 17.86 5.84 9.35
N VAL A 34 17.15 5.21 8.41
CA VAL A 34 16.72 3.82 8.55
C VAL A 34 17.97 2.94 8.59
N GLN A 35 18.10 2.18 9.66
CA GLN A 35 19.14 1.18 9.84
C GLN A 35 18.65 -0.18 9.35
N GLU A 36 17.41 -0.53 9.70
CA GLU A 36 16.83 -1.85 9.44
C GLU A 36 15.32 -1.74 9.25
N ILE A 37 14.77 -2.61 8.40
CA ILE A 37 13.33 -2.78 8.21
C ILE A 37 13.05 -4.27 8.33
N GLU A 38 12.24 -4.63 9.32
CA GLU A 38 11.71 -5.98 9.44
C GLU A 38 10.24 -5.95 9.04
N VAL A 39 9.90 -6.63 7.95
CA VAL A 39 8.50 -6.87 7.61
C VAL A 39 8.04 -8.11 8.35
N THR A 40 7.06 -7.93 9.23
CA THR A 40 6.43 -9.04 9.93
C THR A 40 5.24 -9.54 9.11
N ARG A 41 4.76 -10.75 9.42
CA ARG A 41 3.53 -11.23 8.78
C ARG A 41 2.40 -10.23 9.06
N PRO A 42 1.48 -10.04 8.09
CA PRO A 42 0.34 -9.16 8.28
C PRO A 42 -0.40 -9.51 9.57
N SER A 43 -0.93 -8.49 10.25
CA SER A 43 -1.59 -8.71 11.53
C SER A 43 -2.75 -9.68 11.30
N GLN A 44 -2.71 -10.84 11.97
CA GLN A 44 -3.83 -11.78 11.95
C GLN A 44 -4.93 -11.36 12.92
N ARG A 45 -5.05 -10.06 13.21
CA ARG A 45 -6.06 -9.56 14.13
C ARG A 45 -7.42 -10.01 13.61
N ASN A 46 -8.22 -10.59 14.50
CA ASN A 46 -9.62 -10.88 14.21
C ASN A 46 -10.42 -9.60 14.43
N ILE A 47 -10.43 -8.73 13.43
CA ILE A 47 -11.21 -7.51 13.51
C ILE A 47 -12.63 -7.81 13.04
N ALA A 48 -13.63 -7.50 13.88
CA ALA A 48 -15.01 -7.93 13.70
C ALA A 48 -15.70 -7.43 12.40
N TRP A 49 -15.12 -6.43 11.73
CA TRP A 49 -15.62 -5.87 10.48
C TRP A 49 -14.84 -6.34 9.24
N GLU A 50 -13.80 -7.16 9.39
CA GLU A 50 -13.12 -7.82 8.27
C GLU A 50 -13.98 -8.95 7.71
N ASN A 51 -14.38 -8.84 6.44
CA ASN A 51 -15.00 -9.95 5.74
C ASN A 51 -13.93 -10.90 5.20
N LYS A 52 -13.55 -11.88 6.01
CA LYS A 52 -12.52 -12.90 5.69
C LYS A 52 -12.95 -13.88 4.59
N ASP A 53 -14.23 -13.90 4.22
CA ASP A 53 -14.73 -14.64 3.06
C ASP A 53 -14.51 -13.89 1.74
N PHE A 54 -14.17 -12.59 1.80
CA PHE A 54 -14.02 -11.71 0.65
C PHE A 54 -12.56 -11.35 0.34
N LEU A 55 -11.73 -11.11 1.35
CA LEU A 55 -10.31 -10.79 1.18
C LEU A 55 -9.47 -11.65 2.13
N ASN A 56 -8.50 -12.39 1.58
CA ASN A 56 -7.51 -13.09 2.39
C ASN A 56 -6.34 -12.13 2.69
N CYS A 57 -6.13 -11.77 3.96
CA CYS A 57 -5.05 -10.86 4.34
C CYS A 57 -3.65 -11.41 4.05
N ASP A 58 -3.49 -12.73 3.89
CA ASP A 58 -2.22 -13.32 3.42
C ASP A 58 -1.88 -12.91 1.98
N ASP A 59 -2.86 -12.48 1.18
CA ASP A 59 -2.61 -11.90 -0.16
C ASP A 59 -2.04 -10.46 -0.06
N VAL A 60 -2.09 -9.81 1.12
CA VAL A 60 -1.50 -8.50 1.38
C VAL A 60 -0.03 -8.67 1.80
N VAL A 61 0.82 -8.87 0.80
CA VAL A 61 2.27 -8.97 1.02
C VAL A 61 2.86 -7.57 1.10
N LEU A 62 3.40 -7.22 2.27
CA LEU A 62 4.24 -6.05 2.45
C LEU A 62 5.69 -6.42 2.12
N THR A 63 6.43 -5.52 1.48
CA THR A 63 7.87 -5.67 1.23
C THR A 63 8.63 -4.52 1.85
N GLU A 64 9.94 -4.68 2.08
CA GLU A 64 10.77 -3.57 2.56
C GLU A 64 10.70 -2.35 1.63
N GLU A 65 10.59 -2.57 0.32
CA GLU A 65 10.48 -1.47 -0.64
C GLU A 65 9.20 -0.67 -0.42
N ASP A 66 8.08 -1.33 -0.13
CA ASP A 66 6.81 -0.67 0.17
C ASP A 66 6.91 0.17 1.45
N VAL A 67 7.61 -0.33 2.48
CA VAL A 67 7.86 0.43 3.72
C VAL A 67 8.72 1.66 3.43
N ARG A 68 9.80 1.53 2.66
CA ARG A 68 10.64 2.67 2.25
C ARG A 68 9.87 3.69 1.43
N TYR A 69 8.99 3.20 0.56
CA TYR A 69 8.12 4.03 -0.26
C TYR A 69 7.11 4.79 0.61
N ALA A 70 6.47 4.11 1.57
CA ALA A 70 5.60 4.72 2.55
C ALA A 70 6.31 5.82 3.35
N LEU A 71 7.49 5.55 3.92
CA LEU A 71 8.27 6.56 4.65
C LEU A 71 8.58 7.81 3.80
N ARG A 72 8.78 7.63 2.49
CA ARG A 72 9.06 8.74 1.57
C ARG A 72 7.84 9.60 1.28
N TYR A 73 6.64 9.02 1.21
CA TYR A 73 5.44 9.71 0.70
C TYR A 73 4.29 9.86 1.69
N MET A 74 4.37 9.26 2.88
CA MET A 74 3.28 9.29 3.85
C MET A 74 3.01 10.72 4.36
N ARG A 75 1.74 11.12 4.33
CA ARG A 75 1.27 12.42 4.80
C ARG A 75 0.47 12.23 6.07
N ARG A 76 0.82 12.97 7.13
CA ARG A 76 0.09 12.88 8.41
C ARG A 76 -1.35 13.35 8.24
N VAL A 77 -2.28 12.61 8.84
CA VAL A 77 -3.71 12.92 8.88
C VAL A 77 -4.21 12.91 10.32
N SER A 78 -5.39 13.51 10.55
CA SER A 78 -6.08 13.43 11.84
C SER A 78 -6.77 12.08 11.99
N TRP A 79 -7.15 11.72 13.24
CA TRP A 79 -8.00 10.54 13.48
C TRP A 79 -9.26 10.55 12.61
N LYS A 80 -9.91 11.70 12.43
CA LYS A 80 -11.11 11.81 11.59
C LYS A 80 -10.85 11.44 10.12
N GLY A 81 -9.65 11.72 9.61
CA GLY A 81 -9.23 11.31 8.26
C GLY A 81 -8.75 9.86 8.18
N TYR A 82 -8.50 9.22 9.32
CA TYR A 82 -8.08 7.83 9.44
C TYR A 82 -9.20 6.90 9.93
N ASP A 83 -10.28 7.39 10.52
CA ASP A 83 -11.26 6.56 11.23
C ASP A 83 -11.82 5.44 10.34
N PRO A 84 -11.48 4.15 10.58
CA PRO A 84 -11.80 3.04 9.67
C PRO A 84 -13.31 2.87 9.46
N GLU A 85 -14.13 3.25 10.44
CA GLU A 85 -15.59 3.21 10.34
C GLU A 85 -16.16 4.27 9.41
N LYS A 86 -15.44 5.38 9.19
CA LYS A 86 -15.93 6.52 8.41
C LYS A 86 -15.40 6.58 7.00
N VAL A 87 -14.13 6.23 6.79
CA VAL A 87 -13.49 6.33 5.47
C VAL A 87 -13.36 4.99 4.76
N GLY A 88 -13.82 3.91 5.41
CA GLY A 88 -13.60 2.54 4.95
C GLY A 88 -12.19 2.09 5.25
N ALA A 89 -12.06 0.82 5.63
CA ALA A 89 -10.78 0.16 5.81
C ALA A 89 -10.87 -1.24 5.21
N THR A 90 -9.74 -1.72 4.70
CA THR A 90 -9.63 -3.08 4.18
C THR A 90 -9.52 -4.10 5.32
N GLY A 91 -8.97 -3.66 6.46
CA GLY A 91 -8.71 -4.49 7.65
C GLY A 91 -7.47 -5.38 7.52
N CYS A 92 -7.06 -5.71 6.30
CA CYS A 92 -5.82 -6.43 6.05
C CYS A 92 -4.62 -5.47 6.06
N GLU A 93 -3.92 -5.36 7.19
CA GLU A 93 -2.69 -4.57 7.31
C GLU A 93 -1.43 -5.45 7.29
N GLY A 94 -0.44 -5.05 6.49
CA GLY A 94 0.93 -5.54 6.62
C GLY A 94 1.64 -4.79 7.75
N GLU A 95 2.36 -5.50 8.61
CA GLU A 95 3.10 -4.87 9.72
C GLU A 95 4.61 -4.79 9.40
N ALA A 96 5.25 -3.71 9.81
CA ALA A 96 6.68 -3.53 9.72
C ALA A 96 7.26 -2.82 10.94
N LEU A 97 8.46 -3.22 11.33
CA LEU A 97 9.29 -2.54 12.32
C LEU A 97 10.41 -1.83 11.58
N VAL A 98 10.53 -0.52 11.79
CA VAL A 98 11.59 0.31 11.22
C VAL A 98 12.50 0.80 12.34
N THR A 99 13.73 0.29 12.36
CA THR A 99 14.75 0.71 13.31
C THR A 99 15.59 1.83 12.71
N PHE A 100 15.73 2.93 13.44
CA PHE A 100 16.56 4.06 13.05
C PHE A 100 17.93 4.00 13.74
N LYS A 101 18.94 4.61 13.11
CA LYS A 101 20.33 4.66 13.62
C LYS A 101 20.48 5.27 15.02
N ASN A 102 19.48 6.01 15.51
CA ASN A 102 19.46 6.57 16.87
C ASN A 102 18.77 5.65 17.90
N GLY A 103 18.44 4.41 17.52
CA GLY A 103 17.79 3.43 18.38
C GLY A 103 16.27 3.61 18.54
N ARG A 104 15.65 4.60 17.87
CA ARG A 104 14.18 4.69 17.81
C ARG A 104 13.65 3.58 16.91
N VAL A 105 12.49 3.04 17.25
CA VAL A 105 11.77 2.06 16.43
C VAL A 105 10.39 2.61 16.10
N LEU A 106 10.00 2.53 14.83
CA LEU A 106 8.65 2.87 14.36
C LEU A 106 7.97 1.58 13.93
N VAL A 107 6.89 1.22 14.61
CA VAL A 107 5.97 0.17 14.16
C VAL A 107 4.99 0.82 13.20
N MET A 108 4.82 0.20 12.03
CA MET A 108 3.92 0.65 10.97
C MET A 108 2.95 -0.47 10.60
N GLY A 109 1.65 -0.21 10.66
CA GLY A 109 0.62 -1.00 10.00
C GLY A 109 0.25 -0.31 8.70
N ILE A 110 0.42 -0.98 7.56
CA ILE A 110 0.18 -0.43 6.22
C ILE A 110 -0.91 -1.24 5.55
N GLU A 111 -2.05 -0.59 5.27
CA GLU A 111 -3.13 -1.17 4.48
C GLU A 111 -2.88 -0.99 2.97
N PRO A 112 -3.41 -1.88 2.11
CA PRO A 112 -3.30 -1.78 0.64
C PRO A 112 -3.83 -0.47 0.04
N ASP A 113 -4.78 0.17 0.72
CA ASP A 113 -5.35 1.45 0.30
C ASP A 113 -4.48 2.66 0.71
N GLY A 114 -3.29 2.40 1.26
CA GLY A 114 -2.31 3.40 1.65
C GLY A 114 -2.60 4.05 3.00
N ARG A 115 -3.56 3.56 3.78
CA ARG A 115 -3.73 3.97 5.19
C ARG A 115 -2.59 3.40 6.02
N ILE A 116 -2.06 4.23 6.92
CA ILE A 116 -0.92 3.84 7.75
C ILE A 116 -1.16 4.26 9.19
N GLY A 117 -1.21 3.27 10.09
CA GLY A 117 -1.15 3.49 11.53
C GLY A 117 0.30 3.34 11.99
N THR A 118 0.76 4.20 12.91
CA THR A 118 2.12 4.06 13.46
C THR A 118 2.14 4.19 14.98
N ALA A 119 3.09 3.52 15.62
CA ALA A 119 3.46 3.74 17.01
C ALA A 119 4.99 3.78 17.16
N GLU A 120 5.51 4.68 18.00
CA GLU A 120 6.95 4.77 18.25
C GLU A 120 7.34 4.04 19.54
N TYR A 121 8.49 3.40 19.49
CA TYR A 121 9.11 2.69 20.59
C TYR A 121 10.53 3.22 20.81
N ASP A 122 10.95 3.26 22.07
CA ASP A 122 12.35 3.55 22.43
C ASP A 122 13.26 2.34 22.17
N ALA A 123 14.57 2.52 22.35
CA ALA A 123 15.56 1.47 22.16
C ALA A 123 15.40 0.26 23.12
N LYS A 124 14.53 0.36 24.13
CA LYS A 124 14.18 -0.72 25.06
C LYS A 124 12.82 -1.33 24.72
N MET A 125 12.29 -1.08 23.52
CA MET A 125 10.97 -1.52 23.06
C MET A 125 9.83 -1.08 23.97
N ARG A 126 9.95 0.09 24.60
CA ARG A 126 8.85 0.71 25.35
C ARG A 126 8.12 1.70 24.47
N VAL A 127 6.78 1.60 24.47
CA VAL A 127 5.91 2.55 23.75
C VAL A 127 6.20 3.97 24.23
N VAL A 128 6.47 4.87 23.30
CA VAL A 128 6.56 6.29 23.57
C VAL A 128 5.14 6.83 23.72
N ALA A 129 4.79 7.36 24.89
CA ALA A 129 3.43 7.84 25.17
C ALA A 129 2.99 8.92 24.16
N GLY A 130 1.76 8.79 23.64
CA GLY A 130 1.20 9.74 22.67
C GLY A 130 1.85 9.68 21.28
N SER A 131 2.69 8.69 21.00
CA SER A 131 3.38 8.57 19.70
C SER A 131 2.49 8.05 18.57
N THR A 132 1.31 7.49 18.89
CA THR A 132 0.38 7.00 17.88
C THR A 132 0.05 8.10 16.88
N SER A 133 0.28 7.82 15.61
CA SER A 133 0.07 8.77 14.52
C SER A 133 -0.56 8.05 13.33
N PHE A 134 -1.26 8.82 12.51
CA PHE A 134 -2.00 8.32 11.36
C PHE A 134 -1.52 9.02 10.10
N TYR A 135 -1.39 8.26 9.02
CA TYR A 135 -0.96 8.78 7.73
C TYR A 135 -1.79 8.17 6.61
N GLU A 136 -1.76 8.88 5.49
CA GLU A 136 -2.15 8.36 4.19
C GLU A 136 -0.94 8.35 3.26
N CYS A 137 -0.90 7.42 2.32
CA CYS A 137 0.08 7.40 1.25
C CYS A 137 -0.64 7.15 -0.08
N GLY A 138 -1.06 8.23 -0.74
CA GLY A 138 -1.70 8.17 -2.07
C GLY A 138 -0.87 7.35 -3.09
N PRO A 139 0.44 7.58 -3.23
CA PRO A 139 1.28 6.77 -4.11
C PRO A 139 1.34 5.29 -3.72
N CYS A 140 1.27 4.96 -2.43
CA CYS A 140 1.23 3.57 -1.95
C CYS A 140 -0.08 2.93 -2.36
N ARG A 141 -1.20 3.65 -2.21
CA ARG A 141 -2.52 3.23 -2.69
C ARG A 141 -2.47 2.89 -4.17
N ASP A 142 -1.95 3.77 -5.02
CA ASP A 142 -1.95 3.52 -6.46
C ASP A 142 -1.13 2.26 -6.84
N ARG A 143 0.02 2.07 -6.17
CA ARG A 143 0.90 0.90 -6.34
C ARG A 143 0.26 -0.40 -5.81
N LYS A 144 -0.39 -0.36 -4.64
CA LYS A 144 -0.93 -1.53 -3.94
C LYS A 144 -2.36 -1.88 -4.33
N MET A 145 -3.17 -0.90 -4.77
CA MET A 145 -4.51 -1.16 -5.29
C MET A 145 -4.47 -2.04 -6.55
N ALA A 146 -3.44 -1.93 -7.39
CA ALA A 146 -3.25 -2.86 -8.51
C ALA A 146 -3.06 -4.31 -8.04
N LEU A 147 -2.24 -4.52 -6.99
CA LEU A 147 -2.01 -5.84 -6.39
C LEU A 147 -3.26 -6.36 -5.64
N LEU A 148 -3.99 -5.46 -4.97
CA LEU A 148 -5.24 -5.78 -4.29
C LEU A 148 -6.35 -6.16 -5.29
N LYS A 149 -6.42 -5.50 -6.45
CA LYS A 149 -7.36 -5.88 -7.52
C LYS A 149 -7.16 -7.31 -7.97
N ASP A 150 -5.91 -7.72 -8.15
CA ASP A 150 -5.55 -9.08 -8.52
C ASP A 150 -5.87 -10.08 -7.40
N ALA A 151 -5.58 -9.74 -6.14
CA ALA A 151 -5.97 -10.54 -4.98
C ALA A 151 -7.49 -10.73 -4.86
N LEU A 152 -8.26 -9.64 -5.03
CA LEU A 152 -9.73 -9.68 -5.03
C LEU A 152 -10.27 -10.51 -6.19
N ASN A 153 -9.66 -10.44 -7.38
CA ASN A 153 -10.05 -11.27 -8.52
C ASN A 153 -9.84 -12.76 -8.23
N ARG A 154 -8.73 -13.14 -7.57
CA ARG A 154 -8.49 -14.53 -7.14
C ARG A 154 -9.47 -14.96 -6.06
N ALA A 155 -9.82 -14.08 -5.12
CA ALA A 155 -10.80 -14.38 -4.08
C ALA A 155 -12.20 -14.63 -4.67
N ASP A 156 -12.66 -13.77 -5.59
CA ASP A 156 -13.91 -13.94 -6.32
C ASP A 156 -13.92 -15.27 -7.11
N GLU A 157 -12.80 -15.61 -7.75
CA GLU A 157 -12.65 -16.88 -8.48
C GLU A 157 -12.76 -18.09 -7.54
N ARG A 158 -12.07 -18.09 -6.39
CA ARG A 158 -12.17 -19.16 -5.38
C ARG A 158 -13.61 -19.31 -4.87
N ARG A 159 -14.28 -18.20 -4.57
CA ARG A 159 -15.66 -18.20 -4.07
C ARG A 159 -16.63 -18.76 -5.11
N LEU A 160 -16.54 -18.28 -6.35
CA LEU A 160 -17.42 -18.73 -7.43
C LEU A 160 -17.18 -20.21 -7.75
N ARG A 161 -15.92 -20.66 -7.74
CA ARG A 161 -15.58 -22.07 -7.90
C ARG A 161 -16.20 -22.94 -6.80
N LYS A 162 -16.15 -22.51 -5.54
CA LYS A 162 -16.80 -23.22 -4.43
C LYS A 162 -18.32 -23.34 -4.63
N LEU A 163 -18.99 -22.28 -5.10
CA LEU A 163 -20.43 -22.32 -5.39
C LEU A 163 -20.78 -23.28 -6.54
N VAL A 164 -19.89 -23.44 -7.52
CA VAL A 164 -20.05 -24.43 -8.59
C VAL A 164 -19.88 -25.85 -8.04
N GLU A 165 -18.85 -26.08 -7.22
CA GLU A 165 -18.60 -27.37 -6.56
C GLU A 165 -19.75 -27.79 -5.64
N GLU A 166 -20.40 -26.82 -4.98
CA GLU A 166 -21.59 -27.03 -4.13
C GLU A 166 -22.90 -27.15 -4.93
N GLY A 167 -22.87 -27.07 -6.26
CA GLY A 167 -24.05 -27.16 -7.13
C GLY A 167 -25.01 -25.95 -7.04
N GLN A 168 -24.60 -24.87 -6.37
CA GLN A 168 -25.38 -23.64 -6.23
C GLN A 168 -25.30 -22.73 -7.46
N LEU A 169 -24.31 -22.98 -8.33
CA LEU A 169 -24.10 -22.23 -9.57
C LEU A 169 -23.65 -23.13 -10.71
N SER A 170 -24.04 -22.77 -11.94
CA SER A 170 -23.41 -23.35 -13.13
C SER A 170 -22.05 -22.71 -13.41
N ALA A 171 -21.15 -23.45 -14.06
CA ALA A 171 -19.84 -22.94 -14.43
C ALA A 171 -19.93 -21.70 -15.35
N SER A 172 -20.87 -21.69 -16.30
CA SER A 172 -21.09 -20.57 -17.22
C SER A 172 -21.57 -19.31 -16.50
N GLU A 173 -22.45 -19.46 -15.49
CA GLU A 173 -22.92 -18.34 -14.71
C GLU A 173 -21.85 -17.80 -13.75
N ALA A 174 -20.99 -18.68 -13.21
CA ALA A 174 -19.84 -18.28 -12.43
C ALA A 174 -18.85 -17.45 -13.27
N GLU A 175 -18.55 -17.88 -14.49
CA GLU A 175 -17.67 -17.15 -15.41
C GLU A 175 -18.24 -15.77 -15.79
N PHE A 176 -19.54 -15.69 -16.10
CA PHE A 176 -20.21 -14.42 -16.39
C PHE A 176 -20.12 -13.45 -15.20
N ARG A 177 -20.37 -13.94 -13.99
CA ARG A 177 -20.27 -13.12 -12.76
C ARG A 177 -18.84 -12.64 -12.52
N LEU A 178 -17.84 -13.52 -12.67
CA LEU A 178 -16.43 -13.15 -12.50
C LEU A 178 -16.00 -12.06 -13.49
N LYS A 179 -16.39 -12.20 -14.77
CA LYS A 179 -16.09 -11.21 -15.81
C LYS A 179 -16.71 -9.84 -15.49
N ARG A 180 -17.94 -9.83 -14.98
CA ARG A 180 -18.62 -8.59 -14.56
C ARG A 180 -17.91 -7.95 -13.36
N MET A 181 -17.57 -8.73 -12.33
CA MET A 181 -16.85 -8.24 -11.15
C MET A 181 -15.50 -7.61 -11.51
N ARG A 182 -14.74 -8.25 -12.40
CA ARG A 182 -13.47 -7.70 -12.94
C ARG A 182 -13.71 -6.37 -13.68
N ALA A 183 -14.67 -6.34 -14.59
CA ALA A 183 -14.98 -5.15 -15.36
C ALA A 183 -15.48 -3.97 -14.50
N ASP A 184 -16.28 -4.24 -13.46
CA ASP A 184 -16.72 -3.21 -12.53
C ASP A 184 -15.56 -2.63 -11.70
N ARG A 185 -14.54 -3.46 -11.39
CA ARG A 185 -13.35 -3.08 -10.63
C ARG A 185 -12.31 -2.30 -11.45
N ASP A 186 -12.36 -2.40 -12.76
CA ASP A 186 -11.49 -1.66 -13.70
C ASP A 186 -12.06 -0.32 -14.14
N LYS A 187 -13.27 0.04 -13.69
CA LYS A 187 -13.84 1.37 -13.94
C LYS A 187 -13.02 2.46 -13.22
N PRO A 188 -12.84 3.65 -13.83
CA PRO A 188 -12.15 4.79 -13.23
C PRO A 188 -12.84 5.31 -11.95
#